data_AF-A0AAW1JNP4-F1
#
_entry.id   AF-A0AAW1JNP4-F1
#
_cell.length_a   1.000
_cell.length_b   1.000
_cell.length_c   1.000
_cell.angle_alpha   90.00
_cell.angle_beta   90.00
_cell.angle_gamma   90.00
#
_symmetry.space_group_name_H-M   'P 1'
#
loop_
_entity.id
_entity.type
_entity.pdbx_description
1 polymer ?
#
loop_
_entity_poly.entity_id
_entity_poly.type
_entity_poly.pdbx_seq_one_letter_code
_entity_poly.pdbx_strand_id
1 'polypeptide(L)'
;MMHLRSCIVLLMFVCPPFLGAAFSLLLPNQHPHPDAVAHHLHRMVNASLSRRLMLESSSSSSSSSSSRCLTGNPINDCWHCDPHWAPNRQSLADCGIGFGQSALGGKGGQIYVVTDSSDSDAVNPKEGTLRYGVIQEEPLWTIFAADMTIKLKYELIVNSFKTIDGRGVSVHITGGGCITLQYVSNIIIHNIHIHNCYPSGNANVRSSPTHVGMRSKSDGDGITIFGASNIWVDHCTLSYCTDGLIDATMGSTAITISNSHFSHHNDVMLLGHSDGYILDAGMQVTLAFNIFGEGLVQRMPRCRRGYIHIVNNDFRKWEMYVIGGSANPTINSQGNWLPTGTHNTQLVFTIVHKLLCRSMYVYYSSQGKN
;
A
#
# COMPACT_ATOMS: atom_id res chain seq x y z
N MET A 1 -12.19 47.41 74.63
CA MET A 1 -12.61 46.01 74.42
C MET A 1 -13.11 45.86 73.00
N MET A 2 -12.34 45.20 72.14
CA MET A 2 -12.76 44.37 70.99
C MET A 2 -11.52 44.15 70.11
N HIS A 3 -10.86 43.01 70.32
CA HIS A 3 -9.79 42.51 69.47
C HIS A 3 -10.39 42.04 68.14
N LEU A 4 -10.03 42.69 67.04
CA LEU A 4 -10.34 42.19 65.70
C LEU A 4 -9.33 41.09 65.36
N ARG A 5 -9.77 39.83 65.45
CA ARG A 5 -8.99 38.66 65.02
C ARG A 5 -9.05 38.56 63.49
N SER A 6 -7.92 38.76 62.82
CA SER A 6 -7.77 38.41 61.41
C SER A 6 -7.93 36.90 61.22
N CYS A 7 -9.00 36.49 60.54
CA CYS A 7 -9.13 35.13 60.01
C CYS A 7 -8.43 35.07 58.64
N ILE A 8 -7.32 34.34 58.57
CA ILE A 8 -6.71 33.95 57.30
C ILE A 8 -7.56 32.83 56.72
N VAL A 9 -8.29 33.12 55.64
CA VAL A 9 -8.97 32.09 54.83
C VAL A 9 -7.93 31.48 53.91
N LEU A 10 -7.49 30.26 54.24
CA LEU A 10 -6.64 29.45 53.38
C LEU A 10 -7.50 28.88 52.23
N LEU A 11 -7.51 29.55 51.07
CA LEU A 11 -8.10 29.03 49.85
C LEU A 11 -7.21 27.90 49.32
N MET A 12 -7.56 26.66 49.68
CA MET A 12 -7.02 25.46 49.05
C MET A 12 -7.52 25.42 47.60
N PHE A 13 -6.67 25.83 46.66
CA PHE A 13 -6.87 25.54 45.24
C PHE A 13 -6.71 24.03 45.03
N VAL A 14 -7.84 23.33 44.98
CA VAL A 14 -7.88 21.95 44.46
C VAL A 14 -7.62 22.06 42.96
N CYS A 15 -6.37 21.82 42.56
CA CYS A 15 -6.01 21.65 41.17
C CYS A 15 -6.84 20.48 40.61
N PRO A 16 -7.61 20.66 39.53
CA PRO A 16 -8.25 19.52 38.88
C PRO A 16 -7.16 18.56 38.41
N PRO A 17 -7.37 17.23 38.49
CA PRO A 17 -6.40 16.29 37.95
C PRO A 17 -6.21 16.65 36.48
N PHE A 18 -4.94 16.82 36.11
CA PHE A 18 -4.48 17.03 34.75
C PHE A 18 -5.38 16.29 33.76
N LEU A 19 -5.99 17.04 32.83
CA LEU A 19 -6.52 16.46 31.61
C LEU A 19 -5.41 15.53 31.09
N GLY A 20 -5.71 14.24 31.05
CA GLY A 20 -4.85 13.28 30.39
C GLY A 20 -4.57 13.84 29.01
N ALA A 21 -3.32 14.20 28.76
CA ALA A 21 -2.87 14.45 27.40
C ALA A 21 -3.24 13.16 26.66
N ALA A 22 -4.24 13.25 25.78
CA ALA A 22 -4.43 12.24 24.78
C ALA A 22 -3.09 12.17 24.07
N PHE A 23 -2.28 11.16 24.39
CA PHE A 23 -1.11 10.83 23.60
C PHE A 23 -1.68 10.60 22.20
N SER A 24 -1.54 11.59 21.33
CA SER A 24 -1.76 11.39 19.92
C SER A 24 -0.76 10.31 19.55
N LEU A 25 -1.26 9.09 19.34
CA LEU A 25 -0.50 7.96 18.85
C LEU A 25 -0.17 8.24 17.37
N LEU A 26 0.68 9.25 17.16
CA LEU A 26 1.23 9.62 15.87
C LEU A 26 2.29 8.57 15.57
N LEU A 27 1.98 7.67 14.65
CA LEU A 27 3.00 6.85 14.04
C LEU A 27 3.94 7.77 13.25
N PRO A 28 5.23 7.43 13.15
CA PRO A 28 6.13 8.10 12.24
C PRO A 28 5.57 8.09 10.81
N ASN A 29 5.84 9.14 10.03
CA ASN A 29 5.45 9.27 8.62
C ASN A 29 3.93 9.47 8.35
N GLN A 30 3.10 9.63 9.37
CA GLN A 30 1.72 10.08 9.15
C GLN A 30 1.68 11.51 8.61
N HIS A 31 0.82 11.73 7.62
CA HIS A 31 0.48 13.08 7.21
C HIS A 31 -0.53 13.68 8.22
N PRO A 32 -0.28 14.86 8.80
CA PRO A 32 -1.15 15.46 9.81
C PRO A 32 -2.53 15.86 9.27
N HIS A 33 -2.64 16.01 7.95
CA HIS A 33 -3.87 16.38 7.25
C HIS A 33 -4.16 15.38 6.12
N PRO A 34 -4.72 14.20 6.40
CA PRO A 34 -4.92 13.17 5.37
C PRO A 34 -5.82 13.63 4.22
N ASP A 35 -6.81 14.48 4.49
CA ASP A 35 -7.66 15.10 3.46
C ASP A 35 -6.85 15.96 2.47
N ALA A 36 -5.77 16.60 2.91
CA ALA A 36 -4.91 17.40 2.03
C ALA A 36 -4.16 16.52 1.02
N VAL A 37 -3.77 15.31 1.42
CA VAL A 37 -3.17 14.30 0.52
C VAL A 37 -4.19 13.86 -0.53
N ALA A 38 -5.42 13.54 -0.11
CA ALA A 38 -6.49 13.16 -1.03
C ALA A 38 -6.82 14.28 -2.04
N HIS A 39 -6.91 15.53 -1.57
CA HIS A 39 -7.12 16.70 -2.44
C HIS A 39 -5.93 16.96 -3.38
N HIS A 40 -4.70 16.75 -2.91
CA HIS A 40 -3.51 16.88 -3.76
C HIS A 40 -3.53 15.86 -4.90
N LEU A 41 -3.79 14.58 -4.58
CA LEU A 41 -3.92 13.53 -5.59
C LEU A 41 -5.01 13.86 -6.61
N HIS A 42 -6.20 14.29 -6.16
CA HIS A 42 -7.28 14.67 -7.06
C HIS A 42 -6.87 15.82 -8.01
N ARG A 43 -6.12 16.81 -7.52
CA ARG A 43 -5.56 17.87 -8.39
C ARG A 43 -4.56 17.33 -9.40
N MET A 44 -3.70 16.39 -9.02
CA MET A 44 -2.74 15.77 -9.93
C MET A 44 -3.44 14.99 -11.05
N VAL A 45 -4.50 14.24 -10.72
CA VAL A 45 -5.34 13.55 -11.70
C VAL A 45 -5.96 14.54 -12.66
N ASN A 46 -6.62 15.59 -12.17
CA ASN A 46 -7.27 16.58 -13.03
C ASN A 46 -6.25 17.26 -13.95
N ALA A 47 -5.06 17.59 -13.44
CA ALA A 47 -4.00 18.17 -14.26
C ALA A 47 -3.51 17.21 -15.36
N SER A 48 -3.35 15.91 -15.04
CA SER A 48 -2.96 14.88 -16.02
C SER A 48 -4.04 14.67 -17.09
N LEU A 49 -5.31 14.58 -16.70
CA LEU A 49 -6.43 14.50 -17.64
C LEU A 49 -6.54 15.75 -18.52
N SER A 50 -6.40 16.96 -17.95
CA SER A 50 -6.42 18.20 -18.73
C SER A 50 -5.29 18.25 -19.76
N ARG A 51 -4.06 17.85 -19.38
CA ARG A 51 -2.94 17.76 -20.33
C ARG A 51 -3.24 16.79 -21.47
N ARG A 52 -3.76 15.60 -21.15
CA ARG A 52 -4.15 14.60 -22.15
C ARG A 52 -5.20 15.15 -23.12
N LEU A 53 -6.28 15.74 -22.62
CA LEU A 53 -7.36 16.29 -23.45
C LEU A 53 -6.89 17.43 -24.36
N MET A 54 -6.00 18.31 -23.87
CA MET A 54 -5.42 19.38 -24.69
C MET A 54 -4.59 18.82 -25.86
N LEU A 55 -3.82 17.75 -25.62
CA LEU A 55 -3.04 17.10 -26.68
C LEU A 55 -3.93 16.37 -27.69
N GLU A 56 -5.00 15.71 -27.24
CA GLU A 56 -5.98 15.08 -28.14
C GLU A 56 -6.63 16.13 -29.05
N SER A 57 -6.99 17.31 -28.52
CA SER A 57 -7.62 18.39 -29.29
C SER A 57 -6.70 19.11 -30.30
N SER A 58 -5.37 19.06 -30.09
CA SER A 58 -4.37 19.69 -30.97
C SER A 58 -3.79 18.73 -32.03
N SER A 59 -4.16 17.46 -31.98
CA SER A 59 -3.63 16.40 -32.86
C SER A 59 -4.23 16.36 -34.29
N SER A 60 -5.01 17.35 -34.70
CA SER A 60 -5.48 17.48 -36.09
C SER A 60 -4.38 17.87 -37.10
N SER A 61 -3.14 18.15 -36.67
CA SER A 61 -2.04 18.47 -37.57
C SER A 61 -0.67 18.35 -36.88
N SER A 62 -0.10 17.14 -36.83
CA SER A 62 1.35 16.82 -36.92
C SER A 62 1.75 15.57 -36.13
N SER A 63 2.53 14.72 -36.78
CA SER A 63 2.98 13.41 -36.33
C SER A 63 4.25 13.49 -35.48
N SER A 64 4.19 14.03 -34.26
CA SER A 64 5.28 13.88 -33.28
C SER A 64 4.96 12.74 -32.30
N SER A 65 5.86 11.77 -32.18
CA SER A 65 5.66 10.54 -31.39
C SER A 65 5.57 10.78 -29.88
N SER A 66 5.98 11.95 -29.36
CA SER A 66 5.88 12.29 -27.94
C SER A 66 4.45 12.62 -27.48
N SER A 67 3.56 12.95 -28.43
CA SER A 67 2.18 13.39 -28.15
C SER A 67 1.22 12.27 -27.67
N ARG A 68 1.59 10.99 -27.80
CA ARG A 68 0.70 9.84 -27.49
C ARG A 68 0.94 9.15 -26.16
N CYS A 69 1.93 9.59 -25.39
CA CYS A 69 2.33 8.84 -24.21
C CYS A 69 1.55 9.22 -22.94
N LEU A 70 0.94 10.41 -22.87
CA LEU A 70 0.15 10.79 -21.70
C LEU A 70 -1.13 9.95 -21.60
N THR A 71 -1.24 9.26 -20.47
CA THR A 71 -2.30 8.31 -20.15
C THR A 71 -3.46 8.95 -19.40
N GLY A 72 -3.27 10.13 -18.80
CA GLY A 72 -4.24 10.70 -17.87
C GLY A 72 -4.10 10.14 -16.44
N ASN A 73 -3.09 9.31 -16.22
CA ASN A 73 -2.64 8.85 -14.92
C ASN A 73 -1.35 9.57 -14.52
N PRO A 74 -1.34 10.38 -13.45
CA PRO A 74 -0.19 11.20 -13.08
C PRO A 74 1.07 10.39 -12.72
N ILE A 75 0.92 9.15 -12.24
CA ILE A 75 2.07 8.26 -11.95
C ILE A 75 2.74 7.87 -13.26
N ASN A 76 1.97 7.35 -14.22
CA ASN A 76 2.50 6.85 -15.47
C ASN A 76 3.03 8.00 -16.32
N ASP A 77 2.31 9.12 -16.37
CA ASP A 77 2.73 10.33 -17.08
C ASP A 77 4.08 10.89 -16.57
N CYS A 78 4.47 10.58 -15.33
CA CYS A 78 5.72 11.05 -14.72
C CYS A 78 6.96 10.28 -15.21
N TRP A 79 6.87 8.97 -15.47
CA TRP A 79 8.03 8.15 -15.84
C TRP A 79 7.88 7.36 -17.14
N HIS A 80 6.67 6.89 -17.48
CA HIS A 80 6.44 5.94 -18.57
C HIS A 80 6.81 6.52 -19.94
N CYS A 81 6.80 7.85 -20.04
CA CYS A 81 7.11 8.58 -21.26
C CYS A 81 8.58 8.95 -21.42
N ASP A 82 9.44 8.63 -20.46
CA ASP A 82 10.88 8.79 -20.62
C ASP A 82 11.42 7.67 -21.54
N PRO A 83 11.85 7.96 -22.79
CA PRO A 83 12.47 6.95 -23.64
C PRO A 83 13.79 6.42 -23.06
N HIS A 84 14.38 7.15 -22.10
CA HIS A 84 15.58 6.80 -21.36
C HIS A 84 15.27 6.32 -19.93
N TRP A 85 14.08 5.78 -19.68
CA TRP A 85 13.72 5.23 -18.37
C TRP A 85 14.73 4.16 -17.88
N ALA A 86 15.34 3.40 -18.79
CA ALA A 86 16.26 2.31 -18.45
C ALA A 86 17.61 2.79 -17.83
N PRO A 87 18.31 3.79 -18.38
CA PRO A 87 19.43 4.42 -17.68
C PRO A 87 18.97 5.31 -16.50
N ASN A 88 17.75 5.85 -16.55
CA ASN A 88 17.20 6.70 -15.49
C ASN A 88 16.30 5.97 -14.49
N ARG A 89 16.42 4.63 -14.33
CA ARG A 89 15.40 3.80 -13.64
C ARG A 89 14.96 4.35 -12.29
N GLN A 90 15.90 4.90 -11.52
CA GLN A 90 15.66 5.42 -10.19
C GLN A 90 14.78 6.69 -10.15
N SER A 91 14.55 7.36 -11.29
CA SER A 91 13.62 8.49 -11.41
C SER A 91 12.17 8.09 -11.12
N LEU A 92 11.84 6.80 -11.27
CA LEU A 92 10.53 6.25 -10.89
C LEU A 92 10.16 6.63 -9.45
N ALA A 93 11.13 6.63 -8.52
CA ALA A 93 10.89 6.94 -7.11
C ALA A 93 10.39 8.38 -6.86
N ASP A 94 10.49 9.28 -7.84
CA ASP A 94 9.93 10.64 -7.75
C ASP A 94 8.46 10.72 -8.21
N CYS A 95 7.91 9.63 -8.74
CA CYS A 95 6.57 9.58 -9.31
C CYS A 95 5.51 9.02 -8.36
N GLY A 96 5.91 8.65 -7.14
CA GLY A 96 4.98 8.22 -6.09
C GLY A 96 3.98 9.34 -5.75
N ILE A 97 2.73 8.95 -5.49
CA ILE A 97 1.66 9.87 -5.07
C ILE A 97 0.93 9.31 -3.85
N GLY A 98 0.02 10.08 -3.27
CA GLY A 98 -0.80 9.63 -2.15
C GLY A 98 0.03 9.49 -0.87
N PHE A 99 -0.40 8.62 0.04
CA PHE A 99 0.27 8.48 1.33
C PHE A 99 1.66 7.84 1.23
N GLY A 100 1.90 6.97 0.23
CA GLY A 100 3.20 6.36 -0.05
C GLY A 100 4.15 7.19 -0.91
N GLN A 101 3.83 8.46 -1.23
CA GLN A 101 4.64 9.30 -2.12
C GLN A 101 6.10 9.51 -1.65
N SER A 102 6.36 9.35 -0.35
CA SER A 102 7.70 9.49 0.24
C SER A 102 8.51 8.20 0.22
N ALA A 103 8.00 7.11 -0.35
CA ALA A 103 8.74 5.87 -0.51
C ALA A 103 9.87 6.06 -1.55
N LEU A 104 11.10 6.25 -1.07
CA LEU A 104 12.27 6.41 -1.94
C LEU A 104 12.82 5.08 -2.47
N GLY A 105 12.45 3.96 -1.84
CA GLY A 105 13.01 2.65 -2.16
C GLY A 105 14.54 2.65 -2.05
N GLY A 106 15.19 2.08 -3.05
CA GLY A 106 16.66 2.07 -3.18
C GLY A 106 17.26 3.26 -3.93
N LYS A 107 16.53 4.37 -4.11
CA LYS A 107 17.02 5.54 -4.85
C LYS A 107 18.32 6.08 -4.23
N GLY A 108 19.30 6.42 -5.08
CA GLY A 108 20.64 6.85 -4.68
C GLY A 108 21.57 5.68 -4.33
N GLY A 109 21.03 4.47 -4.21
CA GLY A 109 21.78 3.23 -4.01
C GLY A 109 22.34 2.66 -5.30
N GLN A 110 23.13 1.59 -5.16
CA GLN A 110 23.66 0.86 -6.30
C GLN A 110 22.57 0.02 -6.99
N ILE A 111 22.75 -0.24 -8.28
CA ILE A 111 21.95 -1.22 -8.99
C ILE A 111 22.44 -2.61 -8.60
N TYR A 112 21.53 -3.43 -8.07
CA TYR A 112 21.77 -4.85 -7.83
C TYR A 112 21.06 -5.68 -8.91
N VAL A 113 21.77 -6.57 -9.59
CA VAL A 113 21.20 -7.38 -10.68
C VAL A 113 21.01 -8.81 -10.21
N VAL A 114 19.75 -9.25 -10.14
CA VAL A 114 19.42 -10.67 -9.91
C VAL A 114 19.72 -11.45 -11.17
N THR A 115 20.62 -12.43 -11.04
CA THR A 115 21.07 -13.33 -12.11
C THR A 115 20.75 -14.80 -11.83
N ASP A 116 20.33 -15.11 -10.59
CA ASP A 116 20.04 -16.45 -10.12
C ASP A 116 18.65 -16.48 -9.47
N SER A 117 17.72 -17.24 -10.04
CA SER A 117 16.33 -17.32 -9.57
C SER A 117 16.12 -18.32 -8.43
N SER A 118 17.18 -18.99 -7.97
CA SER A 118 17.09 -19.99 -6.90
C SER A 118 16.91 -19.36 -5.52
N ASP A 119 16.24 -20.10 -4.62
CA ASP A 119 16.03 -19.74 -3.22
C ASP A 119 16.24 -20.96 -2.29
N SER A 120 17.34 -21.70 -2.49
CA SER A 120 17.55 -22.99 -1.84
C SER A 120 17.93 -22.90 -0.36
N ASP A 121 18.61 -21.82 0.04
CA ASP A 121 19.06 -21.54 1.41
C ASP A 121 18.58 -20.15 1.87
N ALA A 122 17.59 -20.14 2.76
CA ALA A 122 17.04 -18.92 3.35
C ALA A 122 17.91 -18.34 4.48
N VAL A 123 18.91 -19.09 4.96
CA VAL A 123 19.86 -18.67 5.99
C VAL A 123 21.13 -18.11 5.36
N ASN A 124 21.63 -18.66 4.25
CA ASN A 124 22.81 -18.18 3.55
C ASN A 124 22.51 -17.98 2.06
N PRO A 125 21.74 -16.93 1.70
CA PRO A 125 21.42 -16.67 0.31
C PRO A 125 22.69 -16.38 -0.50
N LYS A 126 22.77 -16.94 -1.69
CA LYS A 126 23.90 -16.76 -2.60
C LYS A 126 23.83 -15.40 -3.28
N GLU A 127 24.97 -14.72 -3.43
CA GLU A 127 25.06 -13.51 -4.26
C GLU A 127 24.57 -13.79 -5.70
N GLY A 128 23.85 -12.85 -6.28
CA GLY A 128 23.10 -12.99 -7.54
C GLY A 128 21.64 -13.39 -7.35
N THR A 129 21.22 -13.85 -6.15
CA THR A 129 19.82 -14.15 -5.85
C THR A 129 19.04 -12.94 -5.34
N LEU A 130 17.72 -12.94 -5.54
CA LEU A 130 16.85 -11.89 -4.99
C LEU A 130 16.96 -11.80 -3.46
N ARG A 131 16.98 -12.94 -2.76
CA ARG A 131 17.09 -12.96 -1.28
C ARG A 131 18.37 -12.29 -0.80
N TYR A 132 19.49 -12.49 -1.47
CA TYR A 132 20.73 -11.80 -1.11
C TYR A 132 20.60 -10.29 -1.27
N GLY A 133 20.05 -9.80 -2.38
CA GLY A 133 19.93 -8.36 -2.63
C GLY A 133 19.01 -7.65 -1.64
N VAL A 134 17.84 -8.21 -1.34
CA VAL A 134 16.83 -7.49 -0.54
C VAL A 134 17.16 -7.38 0.95
N ILE A 135 18.08 -8.20 1.47
CA ILE A 135 18.45 -8.16 2.89
C ILE A 135 19.60 -7.18 3.19
N GLN A 136 20.33 -6.68 2.18
CA GLN A 136 21.50 -5.84 2.40
C GLN A 136 21.16 -4.57 3.19
N GLU A 137 22.14 -3.97 3.87
CA GLU A 137 21.92 -2.79 4.72
C GLU A 137 21.84 -1.51 3.90
N GLU A 138 22.66 -1.39 2.87
CA GLU A 138 22.70 -0.25 1.98
C GLU A 138 21.45 -0.15 1.09
N PRO A 139 21.07 1.06 0.65
CA PRO A 139 20.02 1.21 -0.35
C PRO A 139 20.37 0.47 -1.63
N LEU A 140 19.44 -0.35 -2.14
CA LEU A 140 19.64 -1.10 -3.39
C LEU A 140 18.43 -0.99 -4.30
N TRP A 141 18.71 -0.65 -5.56
CA TRP A 141 17.75 -0.72 -6.65
C TRP A 141 17.92 -2.05 -7.37
N THR A 142 17.09 -3.03 -7.01
CA THR A 142 17.18 -4.40 -7.51
C THR A 142 16.47 -4.52 -8.85
N ILE A 143 17.18 -4.98 -9.88
CA ILE A 143 16.67 -5.31 -11.21
C ILE A 143 16.97 -6.78 -11.54
N PHE A 144 16.48 -7.25 -12.68
CA PHE A 144 16.55 -8.65 -13.08
C PHE A 144 17.20 -8.78 -14.46
N ALA A 145 18.11 -9.74 -14.62
CA ALA A 145 18.89 -9.92 -15.84
C ALA A 145 18.09 -10.51 -17.02
N ALA A 146 17.03 -11.27 -16.71
CA ALA A 146 16.17 -11.94 -17.68
C ALA A 146 14.81 -12.25 -17.04
N ASP A 147 13.87 -12.72 -17.86
CA ASP A 147 12.62 -13.31 -17.39
C ASP A 147 12.93 -14.45 -16.41
N MET A 148 12.25 -14.46 -15.26
CA MET A 148 12.47 -15.50 -14.27
C MET A 148 11.27 -15.74 -13.35
N THR A 149 11.15 -17.00 -12.91
CA THR A 149 10.26 -17.39 -11.82
C THR A 149 11.10 -17.75 -10.60
N ILE A 150 10.91 -17.00 -9.52
CA ILE A 150 11.57 -17.19 -8.24
C ILE A 150 10.58 -17.89 -7.32
N LYS A 151 10.81 -19.18 -7.10
CA LYS A 151 10.04 -19.99 -6.16
C LYS A 151 10.70 -19.93 -4.79
N LEU A 152 10.14 -19.11 -3.91
CA LEU A 152 10.61 -18.91 -2.56
C LEU A 152 10.39 -20.16 -1.71
N LYS A 153 11.38 -20.48 -0.87
CA LYS A 153 11.29 -21.59 0.09
C LYS A 153 10.54 -21.18 1.35
N TYR A 154 10.78 -19.96 1.81
CA TYR A 154 10.14 -19.30 2.95
C TYR A 154 9.94 -17.83 2.65
N GLU A 155 9.24 -17.11 3.53
CA GLU A 155 9.08 -15.65 3.47
C GLU A 155 10.37 -14.93 3.05
N LEU A 156 10.26 -14.07 2.04
CA LEU A 156 11.30 -13.16 1.60
C LEU A 156 11.24 -11.90 2.47
N ILE A 157 12.06 -11.87 3.52
CA ILE A 157 12.20 -10.68 4.36
C ILE A 157 12.98 -9.62 3.60
N VAL A 158 12.40 -8.43 3.45
CA VAL A 158 12.99 -7.29 2.74
C VAL A 158 13.43 -6.24 3.77
N ASN A 159 14.68 -5.78 3.66
CA ASN A 159 15.22 -4.73 4.52
C ASN A 159 14.76 -3.32 4.03
N SER A 160 15.01 -2.28 4.82
CA SER A 160 14.67 -0.89 4.44
C SER A 160 15.47 -0.41 3.22
N PHE A 161 14.97 0.64 2.55
CA PHE A 161 15.59 1.28 1.39
C PHE A 161 15.83 0.32 0.21
N LYS A 162 14.79 -0.40 -0.18
CA LYS A 162 14.84 -1.37 -1.28
C LYS A 162 13.85 -1.03 -2.37
N THR A 163 14.30 -1.10 -3.61
CA THR A 163 13.41 -1.18 -4.76
C THR A 163 13.54 -2.57 -5.38
N ILE A 164 12.41 -3.24 -5.64
CA ILE A 164 12.34 -4.43 -6.49
C ILE A 164 11.66 -4.00 -7.79
N ASP A 165 12.43 -3.82 -8.86
CA ASP A 165 12.00 -3.26 -10.14
C ASP A 165 12.08 -4.31 -11.25
N GLY A 166 10.92 -4.85 -11.62
CA GLY A 166 10.78 -5.84 -12.69
C GLY A 166 10.70 -5.25 -14.09
N ARG A 167 10.90 -3.95 -14.32
CA ARG A 167 10.74 -3.37 -15.67
C ARG A 167 11.75 -3.93 -16.67
N GLY A 168 11.23 -4.31 -17.84
CA GLY A 168 12.02 -4.79 -18.98
C GLY A 168 12.11 -6.30 -19.10
N VAL A 169 11.63 -7.04 -18.11
CA VAL A 169 11.55 -8.51 -18.09
C VAL A 169 10.27 -8.96 -17.35
N SER A 170 9.92 -10.23 -17.47
CA SER A 170 8.79 -10.84 -16.74
C SER A 170 9.29 -11.58 -15.51
N VAL A 171 8.96 -11.06 -14.33
CA VAL A 171 9.41 -11.61 -13.04
C VAL A 171 8.22 -12.12 -12.25
N HIS A 172 8.28 -13.40 -11.91
CA HIS A 172 7.27 -14.08 -11.11
C HIS A 172 7.85 -14.45 -9.74
N ILE A 173 7.17 -14.09 -8.66
CA ILE A 173 7.47 -14.49 -7.29
C ILE A 173 6.33 -15.40 -6.80
N THR A 174 6.70 -16.59 -6.35
CA THR A 174 5.75 -17.63 -5.90
C THR A 174 6.35 -18.44 -4.76
N GLY A 175 5.58 -19.35 -4.16
CA GLY A 175 6.11 -20.31 -3.20
C GLY A 175 5.76 -20.01 -1.74
N GLY A 176 6.69 -20.32 -0.84
CA GLY A 176 6.48 -20.20 0.60
C GLY A 176 6.50 -18.75 1.07
N GLY A 177 5.39 -18.28 1.65
CA GLY A 177 5.24 -16.99 2.34
C GLY A 177 5.29 -15.73 1.49
N CYS A 178 6.00 -15.74 0.36
CA CYS A 178 6.21 -14.57 -0.51
C CYS A 178 6.82 -13.37 0.21
N ILE A 179 6.40 -12.13 -0.05
CA ILE A 179 7.14 -10.93 0.37
C ILE A 179 6.68 -10.47 1.75
N THR A 180 7.62 -10.24 2.67
CA THR A 180 7.33 -9.73 4.02
C THR A 180 8.14 -8.46 4.31
N LEU A 181 7.42 -7.35 4.50
CA LEU A 181 7.95 -6.05 4.88
C LEU A 181 7.67 -5.83 6.37
N GLN A 182 8.56 -6.34 7.23
CA GLN A 182 8.39 -6.28 8.68
C GLN A 182 9.29 -5.25 9.34
N TYR A 183 8.70 -4.25 9.99
CA TYR A 183 9.42 -3.19 10.74
C TYR A 183 10.48 -2.44 9.91
N VAL A 184 10.16 -2.19 8.64
CA VAL A 184 11.04 -1.56 7.67
C VAL A 184 10.38 -0.34 7.05
N SER A 185 11.18 0.48 6.36
CA SER A 185 10.66 1.64 5.65
C SER A 185 11.33 1.89 4.32
N ASN A 186 10.69 2.73 3.49
CA ASN A 186 11.19 3.16 2.19
C ASN A 186 11.38 1.97 1.24
N ILE A 187 10.26 1.37 0.83
CA ILE A 187 10.26 0.21 -0.07
C ILE A 187 9.39 0.49 -1.28
N ILE A 188 9.91 0.18 -2.46
CA ILE A 188 9.17 0.19 -3.72
C ILE A 188 9.15 -1.22 -4.29
N ILE A 189 7.97 -1.75 -4.61
CA ILE A 189 7.80 -3.00 -5.36
C ILE A 189 7.09 -2.64 -6.66
N HIS A 190 7.76 -2.82 -7.79
CA HIS A 190 7.30 -2.32 -9.07
C HIS A 190 7.42 -3.36 -10.19
N ASN A 191 6.35 -3.55 -10.95
CA ASN A 191 6.30 -4.43 -12.13
C ASN A 191 6.64 -5.92 -11.83
N ILE A 192 6.07 -6.48 -10.77
CA ILE A 192 6.26 -7.88 -10.35
C ILE A 192 4.95 -8.67 -10.39
N HIS A 193 4.99 -9.92 -10.85
CA HIS A 193 3.89 -10.87 -10.74
C HIS A 193 4.05 -11.70 -9.47
N ILE A 194 3.08 -11.67 -8.56
CA ILE A 194 3.11 -12.38 -7.28
C ILE A 194 1.91 -13.32 -7.21
N HIS A 195 2.14 -14.63 -7.13
CA HIS A 195 1.04 -15.58 -7.17
C HIS A 195 1.39 -16.94 -6.57
N ASN A 196 0.36 -17.73 -6.24
CA ASN A 196 0.53 -19.07 -5.67
C ASN A 196 1.40 -19.08 -4.40
N CYS A 197 1.25 -18.04 -3.58
CA CYS A 197 1.88 -17.95 -2.27
C CYS A 197 1.17 -18.89 -1.29
N TYR A 198 1.93 -19.64 -0.50
CA TYR A 198 1.41 -20.61 0.47
C TYR A 198 2.11 -20.52 1.82
N PRO A 199 1.45 -20.94 2.92
CA PRO A 199 2.02 -20.96 4.25
C PRO A 199 3.37 -21.66 4.32
N SER A 200 4.36 -21.01 4.91
CA SER A 200 5.69 -21.59 5.13
C SER A 200 6.32 -21.01 6.40
N GLY A 201 7.32 -21.67 6.96
CA GLY A 201 8.00 -21.20 8.16
C GLY A 201 8.42 -22.34 9.05
N ASN A 202 8.47 -22.10 10.36
CA ASN A 202 9.12 -22.97 11.34
C ASN A 202 10.58 -23.25 10.94
N ALA A 203 11.25 -22.19 10.47
CA ALA A 203 12.58 -22.25 9.90
C ALA A 203 13.35 -20.98 10.23
N ASN A 204 14.68 -21.11 10.26
CA ASN A 204 15.56 -19.96 10.32
C ASN A 204 15.58 -19.26 8.96
N VAL A 205 15.38 -17.94 8.98
CA VAL A 205 15.41 -17.08 7.79
C VAL A 205 16.27 -15.87 8.10
N ARG A 206 17.17 -15.52 7.17
CA ARG A 206 18.00 -14.32 7.25
C ARG A 206 17.18 -13.08 6.91
N SER A 207 17.29 -12.04 7.74
CA SER A 207 16.63 -10.75 7.51
C SER A 207 17.60 -9.59 7.27
N SER A 208 18.88 -9.76 7.62
CA SER A 208 19.98 -8.83 7.31
C SER A 208 21.30 -9.58 7.18
N PRO A 209 22.41 -8.94 6.74
CA PRO A 209 23.72 -9.60 6.69
C PRO A 209 24.17 -10.15 8.05
N THR A 210 23.68 -9.55 9.14
CA THR A 210 24.09 -9.85 10.52
C THR A 210 23.03 -10.61 11.33
N HIS A 211 21.81 -10.77 10.83
CA HIS A 211 20.71 -11.36 11.59
C HIS A 211 20.00 -12.52 10.87
N VAL A 212 19.86 -13.63 11.59
CA VAL A 212 19.04 -14.80 11.24
C VAL A 212 18.09 -15.06 12.41
N GLY A 213 16.80 -15.18 12.13
CA GLY A 213 15.77 -15.41 13.14
C GLY A 213 14.89 -16.61 12.80
N MET A 214 14.36 -17.26 13.83
CA MET A 214 13.32 -18.28 13.68
C MET A 214 12.01 -17.61 13.26
N ARG A 215 11.43 -18.08 12.15
CA ARG A 215 10.11 -17.64 11.65
C ARG A 215 9.06 -18.66 12.05
N SER A 216 7.93 -18.20 12.58
CA SER A 216 6.73 -19.02 12.68
C SER A 216 6.15 -19.29 11.28
N LYS A 217 5.13 -20.14 11.22
CA LYS A 217 4.38 -20.35 9.98
C LYS A 217 3.69 -19.06 9.57
N SER A 218 3.91 -18.62 8.33
CA SER A 218 3.19 -17.51 7.69
C SER A 218 1.84 -17.97 7.15
N ASP A 219 0.96 -17.01 6.88
CA ASP A 219 -0.39 -17.28 6.36
C ASP A 219 -0.41 -17.52 4.83
N GLY A 220 0.67 -17.13 4.15
CA GLY A 220 0.81 -17.31 2.69
C GLY A 220 0.20 -16.16 1.89
N ASP A 221 0.37 -14.93 2.38
CA ASP A 221 0.02 -13.71 1.66
C ASP A 221 0.92 -13.49 0.44
N GLY A 222 0.48 -12.65 -0.50
CA GLY A 222 1.35 -12.14 -1.56
C GLY A 222 2.40 -11.15 -1.02
N ILE A 223 1.93 -10.09 -0.36
CA ILE A 223 2.74 -9.07 0.31
C ILE A 223 2.19 -8.79 1.71
N THR A 224 2.96 -9.12 2.73
CA THR A 224 2.67 -8.74 4.13
C THR A 224 3.41 -7.45 4.49
N ILE A 225 2.69 -6.43 4.96
CA ILE A 225 3.21 -5.12 5.40
C ILE A 225 2.94 -4.95 6.89
N PHE A 226 3.95 -5.20 7.72
CA PHE A 226 3.79 -5.36 9.17
C PHE A 226 4.62 -4.33 9.95
N GLY A 227 3.96 -3.34 10.54
CA GLY A 227 4.61 -2.22 11.23
C GLY A 227 5.61 -1.46 10.36
N ALA A 228 5.34 -1.36 9.05
CA ALA A 228 6.21 -0.76 8.06
C ALA A 228 5.67 0.57 7.54
N SER A 229 6.54 1.44 7.00
CA SER A 229 6.11 2.76 6.51
C SER A 229 6.83 3.24 5.25
N ASN A 230 6.23 4.18 4.53
CA ASN A 230 6.73 4.68 3.25
C ASN A 230 6.89 3.52 2.25
N ILE A 231 5.76 2.91 1.91
CA ILE A 231 5.69 1.75 1.03
C ILE A 231 4.93 2.12 -0.24
N TRP A 232 5.47 1.73 -1.40
CA TRP A 232 4.82 1.90 -2.68
C TRP A 232 4.83 0.60 -3.48
N VAL A 233 3.64 0.03 -3.69
CA VAL A 233 3.42 -1.13 -4.56
C VAL A 233 2.78 -0.63 -5.85
N ASP A 234 3.46 -0.79 -6.98
CA ASP A 234 3.04 -0.20 -8.25
C ASP A 234 3.15 -1.18 -9.42
N HIS A 235 2.20 -1.17 -10.35
CA HIS A 235 2.22 -2.07 -11.54
C HIS A 235 2.42 -3.56 -11.21
N CYS A 236 1.99 -4.03 -10.05
CA CYS A 236 2.12 -5.43 -9.69
C CYS A 236 0.89 -6.22 -10.13
N THR A 237 1.06 -7.51 -10.42
CA THR A 237 -0.07 -8.42 -10.66
C THR A 237 -0.12 -9.44 -9.54
N LEU A 238 -1.25 -9.54 -8.83
CA LEU A 238 -1.40 -10.43 -7.68
C LEU A 238 -2.61 -11.37 -7.83
N SER A 239 -2.41 -12.66 -7.53
CA SER A 239 -3.48 -13.67 -7.64
C SER A 239 -3.18 -14.97 -6.89
N TYR A 240 -4.18 -15.81 -6.65
CA TYR A 240 -4.02 -17.19 -6.20
C TYR A 240 -3.13 -17.39 -4.95
N CYS A 241 -3.15 -16.48 -3.98
CA CYS A 241 -2.44 -16.69 -2.71
C CYS A 241 -3.32 -17.51 -1.75
N THR A 242 -2.78 -17.93 -0.61
CA THR A 242 -3.55 -18.75 0.34
C THR A 242 -4.42 -17.90 1.26
N ASP A 243 -3.90 -16.80 1.79
CA ASP A 243 -4.64 -15.87 2.66
C ASP A 243 -4.90 -14.53 1.97
N GLY A 244 -4.14 -13.46 2.24
CA GLY A 244 -4.28 -12.15 1.58
C GLY A 244 -3.50 -12.01 0.27
N LEU A 245 -3.90 -11.11 -0.65
CA LEU A 245 -2.96 -10.65 -1.69
C LEU A 245 -2.02 -9.57 -1.12
N ILE A 246 -2.57 -8.60 -0.40
CA ILE A 246 -1.81 -7.58 0.32
C ILE A 246 -2.44 -7.30 1.69
N ASP A 247 -1.67 -7.53 2.74
CA ASP A 247 -2.12 -7.32 4.11
C ASP A 247 -1.25 -6.28 4.82
N ALA A 248 -1.85 -5.17 5.26
CA ALA A 248 -1.17 -4.11 6.00
C ALA A 248 -1.71 -4.03 7.43
N THR A 249 -0.84 -4.22 8.41
CA THR A 249 -1.24 -4.38 9.82
C THR A 249 -0.19 -3.80 10.78
N MET A 250 -0.49 -3.79 12.07
CA MET A 250 0.48 -3.49 13.14
C MET A 250 1.05 -2.08 13.09
N GLY A 251 0.21 -1.09 12.79
CA GLY A 251 0.63 0.30 12.69
C GLY A 251 1.43 0.59 11.41
N SER A 252 1.23 -0.19 10.35
CA SER A 252 1.75 0.19 9.03
C SER A 252 1.06 1.45 8.51
N THR A 253 1.81 2.36 7.89
CA THR A 253 1.28 3.66 7.44
C THR A 253 2.09 4.24 6.27
N ALA A 254 1.64 5.35 5.67
CA ALA A 254 2.28 5.95 4.50
C ALA A 254 2.45 4.94 3.35
N ILE A 255 1.32 4.36 2.91
CA ILE A 255 1.29 3.32 1.88
C ILE A 255 0.54 3.81 0.64
N THR A 256 1.08 3.56 -0.55
CA THR A 256 0.35 3.65 -1.81
C THR A 256 0.38 2.32 -2.54
N ILE A 257 -0.77 1.85 -2.99
CA ILE A 257 -0.91 0.69 -3.88
C ILE A 257 -1.56 1.21 -5.16
N SER A 258 -0.82 1.19 -6.26
CA SER A 258 -1.25 1.80 -7.51
C SER A 258 -1.02 0.96 -8.74
N ASN A 259 -1.79 1.23 -9.80
CA ASN A 259 -1.64 0.62 -11.13
C ASN A 259 -1.56 -0.92 -11.15
N SER A 260 -2.00 -1.56 -10.07
CA SER A 260 -1.82 -2.99 -9.88
C SER A 260 -3.07 -3.75 -10.32
N HIS A 261 -2.90 -4.99 -10.73
CA HIS A 261 -3.97 -5.87 -11.17
C HIS A 261 -4.16 -7.03 -10.18
N PHE A 262 -5.37 -7.12 -9.64
CA PHE A 262 -5.76 -8.18 -8.70
C PHE A 262 -6.77 -9.09 -9.38
N SER A 263 -6.60 -10.41 -9.27
CA SER A 263 -7.56 -11.37 -9.83
C SER A 263 -7.52 -12.71 -9.09
N HIS A 264 -8.57 -13.52 -9.28
CA HIS A 264 -8.64 -14.92 -8.85
C HIS A 264 -8.24 -15.13 -7.38
N HIS A 265 -8.96 -14.48 -6.47
CA HIS A 265 -8.64 -14.51 -5.06
C HIS A 265 -9.83 -14.13 -4.17
N ASN A 266 -9.96 -14.78 -3.01
CA ASN A 266 -11.07 -14.52 -2.10
C ASN A 266 -10.85 -13.24 -1.27
N ASP A 267 -9.87 -13.28 -0.38
CA ASP A 267 -9.56 -12.22 0.58
C ASP A 267 -8.48 -11.30 0.00
N VAL A 268 -8.88 -10.29 -0.78
CA VAL A 268 -7.94 -9.51 -1.60
C VAL A 268 -6.97 -8.67 -0.78
N MET A 269 -7.48 -7.77 0.07
CA MET A 269 -6.64 -6.80 0.77
C MET A 269 -7.19 -6.46 2.16
N LEU A 270 -6.42 -6.76 3.20
CA LEU A 270 -6.73 -6.39 4.57
C LEU A 270 -5.92 -5.18 5.04
N LEU A 271 -6.62 -4.14 5.48
CA LEU A 271 -5.99 -2.93 6.04
C LEU A 271 -6.41 -2.81 7.51
N GLY A 272 -5.57 -3.34 8.40
CA GLY A 272 -5.79 -3.46 9.85
C GLY A 272 -6.44 -4.80 10.24
N HIS A 273 -5.83 -5.50 11.19
CA HIS A 273 -6.15 -6.91 11.49
C HIS A 273 -7.14 -7.13 12.64
N SER A 274 -7.22 -6.19 13.59
CA SER A 274 -7.99 -6.36 14.82
C SER A 274 -8.77 -5.11 15.18
N ASP A 275 -10.05 -5.30 15.52
CA ASP A 275 -10.93 -4.23 16.00
C ASP A 275 -10.44 -3.61 17.31
N GLY A 276 -9.54 -4.28 18.03
CA GLY A 276 -8.93 -3.84 19.30
C GLY A 276 -7.56 -3.19 19.14
N TYR A 277 -6.90 -3.28 17.98
CA TYR A 277 -5.52 -2.81 17.83
C TYR A 277 -5.45 -1.31 17.51
N ILE A 278 -5.31 -0.47 18.52
CA ILE A 278 -5.50 0.99 18.42
C ILE A 278 -4.46 1.70 17.54
N LEU A 279 -3.25 1.15 17.39
CA LEU A 279 -2.20 1.78 16.58
C LEU A 279 -2.56 1.83 15.09
N ASP A 280 -3.44 0.94 14.61
CA ASP A 280 -3.95 0.98 13.24
C ASP A 280 -4.83 2.23 12.98
N ALA A 281 -5.25 2.99 14.02
CA ALA A 281 -5.87 4.31 13.82
C ALA A 281 -4.93 5.30 13.13
N GLY A 282 -3.63 5.04 13.22
CA GLY A 282 -2.59 5.79 12.56
C GLY A 282 -2.28 5.39 11.12
N MET A 283 -2.92 4.34 10.61
CA MET A 283 -2.70 3.83 9.26
C MET A 283 -3.22 4.84 8.23
N GLN A 284 -2.44 5.09 7.19
CA GLN A 284 -2.82 5.93 6.06
C GLN A 284 -2.44 5.24 4.75
N VAL A 285 -3.44 4.94 3.92
CA VAL A 285 -3.28 4.13 2.69
C VAL A 285 -3.98 4.77 1.51
N THR A 286 -3.31 4.84 0.37
CA THR A 286 -3.90 5.24 -0.91
C THR A 286 -3.99 4.02 -1.83
N LEU A 287 -5.19 3.74 -2.34
CA LEU A 287 -5.41 2.78 -3.42
C LEU A 287 -5.81 3.54 -4.68
N ALA A 288 -4.95 3.58 -5.69
CA ALA A 288 -5.15 4.41 -6.88
C ALA A 288 -4.94 3.67 -8.20
N PHE A 289 -5.87 3.81 -9.16
CA PHE A 289 -5.69 3.28 -10.52
C PHE A 289 -5.53 1.76 -10.62
N ASN A 290 -5.93 1.01 -9.59
CA ASN A 290 -5.84 -0.44 -9.62
C ASN A 290 -6.99 -1.03 -10.44
N ILE A 291 -6.73 -2.20 -11.04
CA ILE A 291 -7.75 -3.03 -11.65
C ILE A 291 -8.06 -4.17 -10.69
N PHE A 292 -9.28 -4.21 -10.18
CA PHE A 292 -9.83 -5.34 -9.45
C PHE A 292 -10.62 -6.18 -10.45
N GLY A 293 -9.93 -7.19 -11.00
CA GLY A 293 -10.33 -7.98 -12.13
C GLY A 293 -11.29 -9.11 -11.79
N GLU A 294 -11.20 -10.20 -12.54
CA GLU A 294 -12.10 -11.34 -12.41
C GLU A 294 -11.70 -12.31 -11.30
N GLY A 295 -12.67 -13.14 -10.88
CA GLY A 295 -12.46 -14.16 -9.85
C GLY A 295 -12.17 -13.61 -8.46
N LEU A 296 -12.53 -12.34 -8.20
CA LEU A 296 -12.43 -11.74 -6.87
C LEU A 296 -13.71 -11.96 -6.07
N VAL A 297 -13.59 -12.16 -4.76
CA VAL A 297 -14.77 -12.35 -3.89
C VAL A 297 -15.02 -11.12 -3.03
N GLN A 298 -14.03 -10.68 -2.23
CA GLN A 298 -14.21 -9.64 -1.22
C GLN A 298 -12.91 -8.89 -0.85
N ARG A 299 -13.03 -7.94 0.09
CA ARG A 299 -11.92 -7.16 0.69
C ARG A 299 -11.13 -6.34 -0.34
N MET A 300 -11.81 -5.48 -1.09
CA MET A 300 -11.20 -4.59 -2.08
C MET A 300 -11.35 -3.09 -1.72
N PRO A 301 -10.84 -2.60 -0.57
CA PRO A 301 -10.22 -3.31 0.56
C PRO A 301 -11.23 -3.63 1.69
N ARG A 302 -10.78 -4.38 2.70
CA ARG A 302 -11.43 -4.45 4.02
C ARG A 302 -10.62 -3.65 5.06
N CYS A 303 -11.19 -2.55 5.55
CA CYS A 303 -10.49 -1.57 6.39
C CYS A 303 -10.85 -1.65 7.88
N ARG A 304 -9.89 -1.32 8.74
CA ARG A 304 -10.11 -1.03 10.16
C ARG A 304 -9.36 0.23 10.58
N ARG A 305 -10.05 1.11 11.32
CA ARG A 305 -9.53 2.35 11.95
C ARG A 305 -8.96 3.45 11.05
N GLY A 306 -7.85 3.22 10.37
CA GLY A 306 -7.06 4.27 9.70
C GLY A 306 -7.79 5.07 8.62
N TYR A 307 -7.04 5.91 7.91
CA TYR A 307 -7.52 6.68 6.76
C TYR A 307 -7.15 6.00 5.45
N ILE A 308 -8.16 5.62 4.65
CA ILE A 308 -7.97 4.94 3.37
C ILE A 308 -8.59 5.80 2.26
N HIS A 309 -7.76 6.25 1.32
CA HIS A 309 -8.18 6.95 0.10
C HIS A 309 -8.23 5.97 -1.06
N ILE A 310 -9.43 5.70 -1.57
CA ILE A 310 -9.69 4.76 -2.68
C ILE A 310 -10.12 5.58 -3.89
N VAL A 311 -9.24 5.73 -4.86
CA VAL A 311 -9.42 6.71 -5.94
C VAL A 311 -9.15 6.15 -7.34
N ASN A 312 -10.07 6.37 -8.28
CA ASN A 312 -9.93 5.99 -9.69
C ASN A 312 -9.54 4.51 -9.93
N ASN A 313 -10.02 3.60 -9.08
CA ASN A 313 -9.87 2.16 -9.31
C ASN A 313 -10.98 1.63 -10.22
N ASP A 314 -10.67 0.60 -10.99
CA ASP A 314 -11.58 -0.11 -11.88
C ASP A 314 -11.98 -1.44 -11.21
N PHE A 315 -13.18 -1.50 -10.62
CA PHE A 315 -13.72 -2.71 -10.03
C PHE A 315 -14.61 -3.41 -11.05
N ARG A 316 -14.14 -4.52 -11.63
CA ARG A 316 -14.82 -5.18 -12.76
C ARG A 316 -15.77 -6.29 -12.34
N LYS A 317 -15.37 -7.12 -11.38
CA LYS A 317 -16.15 -8.26 -10.91
C LYS A 317 -15.86 -8.51 -9.42
N TRP A 318 -16.87 -8.99 -8.70
CA TRP A 318 -16.76 -9.47 -7.33
C TRP A 318 -17.93 -10.41 -7.02
N GLU A 319 -17.74 -11.32 -6.06
CA GLU A 319 -18.79 -12.27 -5.66
C GLU A 319 -19.56 -11.85 -4.40
N MET A 320 -18.93 -11.11 -3.45
CA MET A 320 -19.54 -10.77 -2.16
C MET A 320 -19.66 -9.25 -1.93
N TYR A 321 -18.56 -8.53 -1.75
CA TYR A 321 -18.56 -7.06 -1.60
C TYR A 321 -17.26 -6.44 -2.11
N VAL A 322 -17.30 -5.15 -2.43
CA VAL A 322 -16.12 -4.41 -2.89
C VAL A 322 -15.35 -3.81 -1.71
N ILE A 323 -15.85 -2.70 -1.17
CA ILE A 323 -15.24 -1.95 -0.07
C ILE A 323 -16.03 -2.23 1.20
N GLY A 324 -15.32 -2.60 2.28
CA GLY A 324 -15.95 -2.85 3.59
C GLY A 324 -15.01 -2.50 4.75
N GLY A 325 -15.54 -2.55 5.97
CA GLY A 325 -14.70 -2.32 7.15
C GLY A 325 -15.41 -2.48 8.49
N SER A 326 -14.61 -2.49 9.56
CA SER A 326 -15.05 -2.54 10.95
C SER A 326 -14.17 -1.64 11.83
N ALA A 327 -14.58 -1.34 13.06
CA ALA A 327 -13.80 -0.51 13.99
C ALA A 327 -13.46 0.91 13.47
N ASN A 328 -14.47 1.59 12.91
CA ASN A 328 -14.45 3.02 12.56
C ASN A 328 -13.29 3.46 11.62
N PRO A 329 -13.13 2.84 10.43
CA PRO A 329 -12.20 3.33 9.42
C PRO A 329 -12.71 4.63 8.80
N THR A 330 -11.80 5.52 8.39
CA THR A 330 -12.14 6.64 7.50
C THR A 330 -11.89 6.20 6.06
N ILE A 331 -12.95 6.03 5.27
CA ILE A 331 -12.87 5.60 3.88
C ILE A 331 -13.30 6.75 2.97
N ASN A 332 -12.34 7.30 2.21
CA ASN A 332 -12.57 8.34 1.23
C ASN A 332 -12.55 7.70 -0.18
N SER A 333 -13.72 7.49 -0.79
CA SER A 333 -13.87 6.85 -2.11
C SER A 333 -14.23 7.87 -3.19
N GLN A 334 -13.41 8.01 -4.25
CA GLN A 334 -13.55 9.04 -5.28
C GLN A 334 -13.25 8.50 -6.69
N GLY A 335 -14.14 8.75 -7.67
CA GLY A 335 -13.86 8.47 -9.09
C GLY A 335 -13.62 7.00 -9.45
N ASN A 336 -13.96 6.05 -8.57
CA ASN A 336 -13.88 4.62 -8.87
C ASN A 336 -14.97 4.21 -9.87
N TRP A 337 -14.65 3.30 -10.77
CA TRP A 337 -15.60 2.73 -11.73
C TRP A 337 -16.11 1.38 -11.24
N LEU A 338 -17.43 1.17 -11.36
CA LEU A 338 -18.13 -0.08 -11.06
C LEU A 338 -19.18 -0.35 -12.16
N PRO A 339 -19.39 -1.61 -12.60
CA PRO A 339 -20.44 -1.96 -13.55
C PRO A 339 -21.83 -1.60 -13.03
N THR A 340 -22.67 -1.04 -13.90
CA THR A 340 -24.09 -0.80 -13.62
C THR A 340 -24.88 -2.12 -13.65
N GLY A 341 -25.82 -2.33 -12.71
CA GLY A 341 -26.75 -3.47 -12.74
C GLY A 341 -26.37 -4.71 -11.90
N THR A 342 -25.34 -4.63 -11.07
CA THR A 342 -25.02 -5.68 -10.08
C THR A 342 -25.98 -5.59 -8.89
N HIS A 343 -27.09 -6.34 -8.96
CA HIS A 343 -28.18 -6.29 -7.98
C HIS A 343 -27.85 -6.79 -6.56
N ASN A 344 -26.62 -7.29 -6.31
CA ASN A 344 -26.17 -7.82 -5.01
C ASN A 344 -25.06 -6.98 -4.35
N THR A 345 -24.74 -5.79 -4.87
CA THR A 345 -23.58 -5.03 -4.40
C THR A 345 -23.88 -4.26 -3.13
N GLN A 346 -23.55 -4.82 -1.97
CA GLN A 346 -23.44 -4.04 -0.75
C GLN A 346 -22.10 -3.27 -0.75
N LEU A 347 -22.17 -1.96 -0.93
CA LEU A 347 -21.17 -1.06 -0.37
C LEU A 347 -21.48 -0.91 1.12
N VAL A 348 -20.78 -1.63 1.98
CA VAL A 348 -20.98 -1.53 3.44
C VAL A 348 -20.19 -0.33 3.96
N PHE A 349 -20.84 0.84 3.99
CA PHE A 349 -20.28 2.03 4.63
C PHE A 349 -20.57 2.03 6.13
N THR A 350 -19.53 2.19 6.96
CA THR A 350 -19.66 2.90 8.24
C THR A 350 -19.11 4.31 7.99
N ILE A 351 -20.02 5.29 7.87
CA ILE A 351 -19.72 6.65 7.43
C ILE A 351 -19.06 7.46 8.55
N VAL A 352 -17.93 8.12 8.25
CA VAL A 352 -17.61 9.46 8.76
C VAL A 352 -17.38 10.38 7.56
N HIS A 353 -18.37 11.23 7.31
CA HIS A 353 -18.50 12.38 6.38
C HIS A 353 -17.36 12.67 5.37
N LYS A 354 -17.64 12.42 4.08
CA LYS A 354 -17.64 13.40 2.95
C LYS A 354 -17.78 12.65 1.61
N LEU A 355 -19.01 12.36 1.20
CA LEU A 355 -19.32 11.96 -0.17
C LEU A 355 -19.61 13.23 -0.99
N LEU A 356 -18.66 13.65 -1.81
CA LEU A 356 -18.91 14.52 -2.96
C LEU A 356 -18.92 13.64 -4.22
N CYS A 357 -20.03 12.93 -4.44
CA CYS A 357 -20.33 12.39 -5.76
C CYS A 357 -21.84 12.46 -6.03
N ARG A 358 -22.21 13.12 -7.12
CA ARG A 358 -23.56 13.06 -7.69
C ARG A 358 -23.76 11.64 -8.21
N SER A 359 -24.74 10.94 -7.62
CA SER A 359 -25.27 9.64 -8.02
C SER A 359 -24.52 8.40 -7.51
N MET A 360 -24.76 7.99 -6.27
CA MET A 360 -24.67 6.57 -5.89
C MET A 360 -25.62 6.24 -4.73
N TYR A 361 -26.46 5.22 -4.92
CA TYR A 361 -27.40 4.73 -3.92
C TYR A 361 -26.67 3.84 -2.90
N VAL A 362 -26.90 4.06 -1.61
CA VAL A 362 -26.39 3.24 -0.51
C VAL A 362 -27.57 2.54 0.16
N TYR A 363 -27.55 1.22 0.26
CA TYR A 363 -28.52 0.43 1.04
C TYR A 363 -27.86 -0.12 2.30
N TYR A 364 -28.51 0.06 3.45
CA TYR A 364 -28.12 -0.53 4.73
C TYR A 364 -28.76 -1.91 4.90
N SER A 365 -28.02 -2.88 5.43
CA SER A 365 -28.60 -4.06 6.09
C SER A 365 -28.12 -4.10 7.54
N SER A 366 -29.01 -3.73 8.46
CA SER A 366 -28.82 -4.03 9.88
C SER A 366 -29.23 -5.48 10.11
N GLN A 367 -28.29 -6.42 10.03
CA GLN A 367 -28.51 -7.74 10.61
C GLN A 367 -28.21 -7.63 12.10
N GLY A 368 -29.28 -7.37 12.88
CA GLY A 368 -29.27 -7.54 14.32
C GLY A 368 -28.99 -8.99 14.66
N LYS A 369 -28.10 -9.20 15.62
CA LYS A 369 -27.90 -10.49 16.28
C LYS A 369 -29.20 -10.87 16.97
N ASN A 370 -29.73 -12.05 16.67
CA ASN A 370 -30.48 -12.86 17.63
C ASN A 370 -29.63 -14.07 17.99
#